data_AF-A0A960WSW5-F1
#
_entry.id   AF-A0A960WSW5-F1
#
_cell.length_a   1.000
_cell.length_b   1.000
_cell.length_c   1.000
_cell.angle_alpha   90.00
_cell.angle_beta   90.00
_cell.angle_gamma   90.00
#
_symmetry.space_group_name_H-M   'P 1'
#
loop_
_entity.id
_entity.type
_entity.pdbx_description
1 polymer ?
#
loop_
_entity_poly.entity_id
_entity_poly.type
_entity_poly.pdbx_seq_one_letter_code
_entity_poly.pdbx_strand_id
1 'polypeptide(L)'
;MRTKHFLALLFPVVPGFFLSGDLLANGGGYLTGGVSSSGSLTGFRPAETEKIRILEESLTAKLGPNSAKVEVRYRMKNETEGKTTVRFGFPVEETGRGESFDEDGDGIDDLPSLEGLDPEYLPKPHRELGYCRNYQVTAGGRPLKASWEGEKRGKEDPLFRHLAGWLVSELPFGAGEEKEVVIRFDSVYPKDVRWVSDDSHTGASVFKYRLSTAACWAGTIGKGRIVLEPDGIAPEELRVIKPVNRFRKEGRNWVWEFTGLEPTLADDFEVETQPVVRTYTRYDGDVPTTYAKRGERWTLAHTNYGIRASSTLPPQGDHNYEAENLKQWEAWAEGAKGPGIGEWLELTPVSPKPLVAISFDPGLDGGDDDRYANNGRPKKIRLELNGEHTVTMNVPDSPEEFRQVIEGYEKPVEKLRLTFEEVWPGKKYEDLCLRNLRLHVALDKKPEVQPAR
;
A
#
# COMPACT_ATOMS: atom_id res chain seq x y z
N MET A 1 71.28 28.80 -47.00
CA MET A 1 70.05 27.96 -46.96
C MET A 1 68.87 28.89 -47.19
N ARG A 2 68.48 29.15 -48.45
CA ARG A 2 67.45 28.47 -49.26
C ARG A 2 66.02 28.64 -48.74
N THR A 3 65.28 29.57 -49.35
CA THR A 3 63.92 29.30 -49.84
C THR A 3 63.58 30.25 -50.99
N LYS A 4 63.41 29.66 -52.19
CA LYS A 4 62.79 30.24 -53.38
C LYS A 4 61.37 29.67 -53.51
N HIS A 5 60.53 30.41 -54.22
CA HIS A 5 59.11 30.22 -54.52
C HIS A 5 58.71 28.82 -55.00
N PHE A 6 57.41 28.47 -54.91
CA PHE A 6 56.60 28.10 -56.10
C PHE A 6 55.10 27.95 -55.77
N LEU A 7 54.29 28.28 -56.77
CA LEU A 7 52.82 28.27 -56.87
C LEU A 7 52.42 27.11 -57.81
N ALA A 8 51.35 26.35 -57.51
CA ALA A 8 50.60 25.49 -58.48
C ALA A 8 49.32 24.95 -57.79
N LEU A 9 48.08 25.20 -58.26
CA LEU A 9 47.32 24.73 -59.43
C LEU A 9 46.41 23.49 -59.17
N LEU A 10 45.13 23.70 -59.49
CA LEU A 10 43.92 22.85 -59.58
C LEU A 10 44.07 21.35 -59.92
N PHE A 11 43.11 20.51 -59.48
CA PHE A 11 42.13 19.73 -60.30
C PHE A 11 41.09 19.02 -59.39
N PRO A 12 39.88 18.65 -59.90
CA PRO A 12 38.70 18.26 -59.14
C PRO A 12 38.60 16.74 -58.94
N VAL A 13 37.90 16.31 -57.89
CA VAL A 13 37.49 14.92 -57.69
C VAL A 13 35.97 14.85 -57.63
N VAL A 14 35.39 14.16 -58.61
CA VAL A 14 34.03 13.63 -58.55
C VAL A 14 34.06 12.33 -57.74
N PRO A 15 33.05 12.10 -56.89
CA PRO A 15 32.47 10.76 -56.82
C PRO A 15 30.95 10.81 -57.01
N GLY A 16 30.46 9.84 -57.80
CA GLY A 16 29.05 9.63 -58.07
C GLY A 16 28.34 8.78 -57.00
N PHE A 17 27.01 8.83 -57.13
CA PHE A 17 25.95 7.88 -56.71
C PHE A 17 26.05 7.24 -55.33
N PHE A 18 25.03 7.47 -54.48
CA PHE A 18 23.92 6.52 -54.27
C PHE A 18 22.73 7.25 -53.64
N LEU A 19 21.54 7.03 -54.20
CA LEU A 19 20.25 7.33 -53.58
C LEU A 19 19.98 6.24 -52.54
N SER A 20 19.82 6.63 -51.29
CA SER A 20 19.04 5.88 -50.30
C SER A 20 18.28 6.90 -49.48
N GLY A 21 16.97 6.94 -49.69
CA GLY A 21 16.07 7.78 -48.93
C GLY A 21 15.94 7.23 -47.53
N ASP A 22 16.18 8.08 -46.54
CA ASP A 22 15.60 7.90 -45.22
C ASP A 22 14.38 8.81 -45.14
N LEU A 23 13.23 8.15 -45.29
CA LEU A 23 11.95 8.65 -44.81
C LEU A 23 12.10 8.98 -43.33
N LEU A 24 12.13 10.29 -43.03
CA LEU A 24 11.88 10.82 -41.71
C LEU A 24 10.43 10.51 -41.32
N ALA A 25 10.22 9.37 -40.66
CA ALA A 25 9.01 9.11 -39.88
C ALA A 25 9.27 9.50 -38.43
N ASN A 26 8.57 10.55 -37.99
CA ASN A 26 8.54 11.07 -36.62
C ASN A 26 7.79 10.13 -35.66
N GLY A 27 8.23 10.14 -34.40
CA GLY A 27 7.45 9.80 -33.20
C GLY A 27 7.56 8.33 -32.82
N GLY A 28 8.38 7.92 -31.86
CA GLY A 28 8.42 8.46 -30.50
C GLY A 28 7.94 7.35 -29.57
N GLY A 29 8.80 6.35 -29.34
CA GLY A 29 8.66 5.33 -28.31
C GLY A 29 9.93 5.37 -27.49
N TYR A 30 9.86 6.02 -26.32
CA TYR A 30 10.97 6.21 -25.38
C TYR A 30 12.31 6.74 -25.94
N LEU A 31 12.31 8.02 -26.30
CA LEU A 31 13.55 8.78 -26.47
C LEU A 31 13.72 9.94 -25.48
N THR A 32 12.86 10.03 -24.46
CA THR A 32 13.15 10.80 -23.23
C THR A 32 12.67 10.02 -21.99
N GLY A 33 13.27 8.85 -21.73
CA GLY A 33 12.98 8.09 -20.50
C GLY A 33 13.17 6.58 -20.51
N GLY A 34 13.69 5.96 -21.58
CA GLY A 34 14.39 4.65 -21.47
C GLY A 34 13.63 3.31 -21.58
N VAL A 35 12.74 3.09 -22.55
CA VAL A 35 12.19 1.77 -22.97
C VAL A 35 11.75 1.83 -24.47
N SER A 36 12.70 1.83 -25.41
CA SER A 36 12.49 2.03 -26.87
C SER A 36 11.56 1.09 -27.67
N SER A 37 10.79 0.19 -27.07
CA SER A 37 9.71 -0.62 -27.67
C SER A 37 9.01 -1.49 -26.61
N SER A 38 7.95 -2.21 -27.00
CA SER A 38 7.49 -3.40 -26.25
C SER A 38 8.61 -4.42 -25.98
N GLY A 39 9.73 -4.32 -26.71
CA GLY A 39 10.95 -5.12 -26.55
C GLY A 39 11.94 -4.66 -25.48
N SER A 40 11.75 -3.51 -24.84
CA SER A 40 12.62 -3.01 -23.74
C SER A 40 12.08 -3.26 -22.33
N LEU A 41 10.96 -3.99 -22.24
CA LEU A 41 10.49 -4.68 -21.04
C LEU A 41 10.95 -6.14 -21.12
N THR A 42 12.25 -6.44 -20.94
CA THR A 42 12.75 -7.83 -20.98
C THR A 42 12.71 -8.54 -19.64
N GLY A 43 11.48 -8.86 -19.24
CA GLY A 43 11.09 -9.94 -18.32
C GLY A 43 9.69 -10.43 -18.70
N PHE A 44 8.80 -9.47 -18.97
CA PHE A 44 7.47 -9.64 -19.55
C PHE A 44 7.34 -8.71 -20.77
N ARG A 45 7.12 -9.26 -21.98
CA ARG A 45 6.87 -8.47 -23.19
C ARG A 45 5.36 -8.37 -23.45
N PRO A 46 4.75 -7.18 -23.31
CA PRO A 46 3.39 -6.99 -23.80
C PRO A 46 3.38 -7.15 -25.31
N ALA A 47 2.45 -7.93 -25.82
CA ALA A 47 2.30 -8.18 -27.25
C ALA A 47 0.98 -7.56 -27.71
N GLU A 48 1.02 -6.94 -28.89
CA GLU A 48 -0.16 -6.36 -29.55
C GLU A 48 -0.77 -5.15 -28.81
N THR A 49 -0.12 -4.67 -27.75
CA THR A 49 -0.61 -3.53 -26.94
C THR A 49 -0.54 -2.22 -27.71
N GLU A 50 0.38 -2.09 -28.68
CA GLU A 50 0.47 -0.95 -29.60
C GLU A 50 -0.74 -0.81 -30.53
N LYS A 51 -1.64 -1.80 -30.55
CA LYS A 51 -2.90 -1.80 -31.30
C LYS A 51 -4.08 -1.35 -30.43
N ILE A 52 -3.89 -1.28 -29.12
CA ILE A 52 -4.95 -0.96 -28.16
C ILE A 52 -4.64 0.38 -27.48
N ARG A 53 -5.57 1.32 -27.57
CA ARG A 53 -5.45 2.64 -26.94
C ARG A 53 -6.21 2.69 -25.62
N ILE A 54 -5.63 3.33 -24.60
CA ILE A 54 -6.36 3.73 -23.39
C ILE A 54 -7.08 5.06 -23.67
N LEU A 55 -8.40 5.02 -23.75
CA LEU A 55 -9.24 6.21 -23.90
C LEU A 55 -9.44 6.93 -22.58
N GLU A 56 -9.56 6.19 -21.49
CA GLU A 56 -9.79 6.71 -20.15
C GLU A 56 -9.14 5.84 -19.08
N GLU A 57 -8.53 6.46 -18.08
CA GLU A 57 -8.07 5.81 -16.84
C GLU A 57 -8.69 6.48 -15.61
N SER A 58 -9.35 5.70 -14.76
CA SER A 58 -9.85 6.16 -13.47
C SER A 58 -9.23 5.31 -12.37
N LEU A 59 -8.35 5.91 -11.57
CA LEU A 59 -7.73 5.27 -10.41
C LEU A 59 -8.33 5.84 -9.13
N THR A 60 -8.69 4.96 -8.20
CA THR A 60 -8.99 5.32 -6.82
C THR A 60 -8.16 4.46 -5.87
N ALA A 61 -7.34 5.10 -5.05
CA ALA A 61 -6.61 4.46 -3.96
C ALA A 61 -7.18 4.93 -2.62
N LYS A 62 -7.83 4.04 -1.89
CA LYS A 62 -8.26 4.26 -0.51
C LYS A 62 -7.10 3.90 0.40
N LEU A 63 -6.46 4.93 0.96
CA LEU A 63 -5.22 4.84 1.71
C LEU A 63 -5.55 4.60 3.17
N GLY A 64 -5.47 3.33 3.59
CA GLY A 64 -5.73 2.89 4.95
C GLY A 64 -4.50 2.94 5.86
N PRO A 65 -4.62 2.49 7.12
CA PRO A 65 -3.51 2.45 8.08
C PRO A 65 -2.41 1.44 7.72
N ASN A 66 -2.77 0.24 7.26
CA ASN A 66 -1.80 -0.83 6.98
C ASN A 66 -1.68 -1.16 5.48
N SER A 67 -2.68 -0.78 4.70
CA SER A 67 -2.70 -1.00 3.25
C SER A 67 -3.55 0.02 2.51
N ALA A 68 -3.36 0.09 1.20
CA ALA A 68 -4.25 0.79 0.29
C ALA A 68 -5.15 -0.19 -0.46
N LYS A 69 -6.46 0.10 -0.55
CA LYS A 69 -7.37 -0.60 -1.48
C LYS A 69 -7.40 0.16 -2.80
N VAL A 70 -6.98 -0.47 -3.87
CA VAL A 70 -6.79 0.17 -5.18
C VAL A 70 -7.79 -0.40 -6.18
N GLU A 71 -8.50 0.49 -6.87
CA GLU A 71 -9.31 0.17 -8.04
C GLU A 71 -8.84 1.03 -9.21
N VAL A 72 -8.54 0.40 -10.34
CA VAL A 72 -8.23 1.08 -11.59
C VAL A 72 -9.18 0.60 -12.67
N ARG A 73 -9.79 1.55 -13.38
CA ARG A 73 -10.66 1.31 -14.52
C ARG A 73 -10.06 1.92 -15.76
N TYR A 74 -9.91 1.09 -16.79
CA TYR A 74 -9.52 1.52 -18.12
C TYR A 74 -10.71 1.39 -19.06
N ARG A 75 -10.94 2.40 -19.90
CA ARG A 75 -11.70 2.23 -21.14
C ARG A 75 -10.71 2.11 -22.28
N MET A 76 -10.64 0.93 -22.89
CA MET A 76 -9.64 0.58 -23.90
C MET A 76 -10.29 0.34 -25.24
N LYS A 77 -9.61 0.67 -26.33
CA LYS A 77 -10.11 0.49 -27.70
C LYS A 77 -9.09 -0.21 -28.58
N ASN A 78 -9.52 -1.21 -29.33
CA ASN A 78 -8.75 -1.70 -30.47
C ASN A 78 -8.82 -0.72 -31.64
N GLU A 79 -7.70 -0.12 -31.99
CA GLU A 79 -7.60 0.87 -33.08
C GLU A 79 -7.50 0.20 -34.47
N THR A 80 -7.49 -1.13 -34.52
CA THR A 80 -7.38 -1.89 -35.77
C THR A 80 -8.73 -2.39 -36.28
N GLU A 81 -8.80 -2.62 -37.59
CA GLU A 81 -9.94 -3.25 -38.27
C GLU A 81 -9.98 -4.78 -38.10
N GLY A 82 -8.96 -5.36 -37.47
CA GLY A 82 -8.85 -6.79 -37.20
C GLY A 82 -9.15 -7.14 -35.75
N LYS A 83 -9.47 -8.40 -35.49
CA LYS A 83 -9.45 -8.93 -34.12
C LYS A 83 -8.00 -9.04 -33.64
N THR A 84 -7.76 -8.75 -32.37
CA THR A 84 -6.45 -8.98 -31.74
C THR A 84 -6.64 -9.51 -30.34
N THR A 85 -5.65 -10.23 -29.83
CA THR A 85 -5.57 -10.62 -28.42
C THR A 85 -4.30 -10.02 -27.87
N VAL A 86 -4.44 -9.17 -26.86
CA VAL A 86 -3.28 -8.58 -26.19
C VAL A 86 -2.87 -9.39 -24.99
N ARG A 87 -1.58 -9.49 -24.79
CA ARG A 87 -0.98 -10.00 -23.56
C ARG A 87 -0.44 -8.81 -22.80
N PHE A 88 -0.93 -8.56 -21.59
CA PHE A 88 -0.52 -7.42 -20.76
C PHE A 88 -0.19 -7.86 -19.33
N GLY A 89 0.58 -7.05 -18.63
CA GLY A 89 1.07 -7.33 -17.29
C GLY A 89 0.88 -6.14 -16.39
N PHE A 90 0.30 -6.35 -15.21
CA PHE A 90 0.24 -5.35 -14.16
C PHE A 90 1.51 -5.43 -13.29
N PRO A 91 2.26 -4.33 -13.11
CA PRO A 91 3.53 -4.35 -12.38
C PRO A 91 3.31 -4.60 -10.88
N VAL A 92 4.17 -5.40 -10.28
CA VAL A 92 4.20 -5.67 -8.84
C VAL A 92 5.52 -5.21 -8.27
N GLU A 93 5.45 -4.19 -7.40
CA GLU A 93 6.59 -3.72 -6.60
C GLU A 93 6.74 -4.63 -5.38
N GLU A 94 7.93 -5.15 -5.10
CA GLU A 94 8.22 -5.75 -3.79
C GLU A 94 9.49 -5.10 -3.25
N THR A 95 9.31 -4.28 -2.24
CA THR A 95 10.37 -3.87 -1.35
C THR A 95 10.48 -4.96 -0.29
N GLY A 96 11.61 -5.69 -0.24
CA GLY A 96 11.79 -6.88 0.59
C GLY A 96 11.15 -6.79 1.98
N ARG A 97 10.52 -7.90 2.40
CA ARG A 97 9.82 -8.16 3.67
C ARG A 97 9.60 -6.93 4.57
N GLY A 98 8.33 -6.53 4.70
CA GLY A 98 7.83 -5.71 5.80
C GLY A 98 7.81 -6.38 7.18
N GLU A 99 8.57 -7.45 7.41
CA GLU A 99 8.73 -8.09 8.72
C GLU A 99 10.11 -8.78 8.77
N SER A 100 11.09 -8.12 9.36
CA SER A 100 12.23 -8.78 9.99
C SER A 100 11.86 -9.01 11.46
N PHE A 101 11.30 -10.18 11.76
CA PHE A 101 11.44 -10.74 13.10
C PHE A 101 12.87 -11.29 13.16
N ASP A 102 13.81 -10.45 13.55
CA ASP A 102 15.06 -10.95 14.13
C ASP A 102 14.71 -11.36 15.56
N GLU A 103 14.39 -12.64 15.72
CA GLU A 103 14.03 -13.26 17.00
C GLU A 103 15.26 -13.50 17.90
N ASP A 104 16.45 -13.11 17.45
CA ASP A 104 17.67 -13.19 18.25
C ASP A 104 18.14 -11.77 18.60
N GLY A 105 17.87 -11.38 19.83
CA GLY A 105 18.28 -10.13 20.43
C GLY A 105 19.79 -10.01 20.57
N ASP A 106 20.47 -9.69 19.47
CA ASP A 106 21.80 -9.14 19.45
C ASP A 106 21.73 -7.84 18.63
N GLY A 107 22.01 -6.70 19.28
CA GLY A 107 21.99 -5.40 18.61
C GLY A 107 22.91 -5.38 17.40
N ILE A 108 22.33 -5.28 16.20
CA ILE A 108 23.06 -5.05 14.96
C ILE A 108 22.95 -3.55 14.62
N ASP A 109 23.91 -2.78 15.12
CA ASP A 109 24.46 -1.64 14.40
C ASP A 109 25.04 -2.16 13.08
N ASP A 110 24.20 -2.31 12.05
CA ASP A 110 24.52 -2.44 10.62
C ASP A 110 23.29 -3.02 9.90
N LEU A 111 22.35 -2.16 9.48
CA LEU A 111 21.60 -2.51 8.27
C LEU A 111 22.63 -2.48 7.13
N PRO A 112 22.93 -3.60 6.46
CA PRO A 112 23.53 -3.47 5.14
C PRO A 112 22.49 -2.75 4.28
N SER A 113 22.94 -1.77 3.52
CA SER A 113 22.28 -1.40 2.28
C SER A 113 21.85 -2.66 1.52
N LEU A 114 20.82 -2.55 0.68
CA LEU A 114 20.37 -3.59 -0.27
C LEU A 114 21.44 -3.98 -1.33
N GLU A 115 22.72 -4.00 -0.97
CA GLU A 115 23.84 -4.53 -1.73
C GLU A 115 24.18 -5.92 -1.19
N GLY A 116 23.82 -6.97 -1.95
CA GLY A 116 24.47 -8.28 -1.81
C GLY A 116 23.62 -9.50 -1.50
N LEU A 117 22.30 -9.41 -1.28
CA LEU A 117 21.49 -10.62 -1.04
C LEU A 117 21.33 -11.47 -2.30
N ASP A 118 21.96 -12.65 -2.36
CA ASP A 118 21.90 -13.60 -3.48
C ASP A 118 20.43 -14.04 -3.78
N PRO A 119 19.94 -13.94 -5.04
CA PRO A 119 18.57 -14.33 -5.40
C PRO A 119 18.20 -15.78 -5.13
N GLU A 120 19.17 -16.67 -4.90
CA GLU A 120 18.92 -18.07 -4.56
C GLU A 120 18.35 -18.27 -3.14
N TYR A 121 18.48 -17.27 -2.27
CA TYR A 121 17.85 -17.23 -0.94
C TYR A 121 16.45 -16.60 -0.95
N LEU A 122 15.93 -16.22 -2.13
CA LEU A 122 14.54 -15.82 -2.27
C LEU A 122 13.66 -17.08 -2.30
N PRO A 123 12.72 -17.26 -1.35
CA PRO A 123 11.91 -18.46 -1.30
C PRO A 123 11.04 -18.58 -2.56
N LYS A 124 11.10 -19.76 -3.21
CA LYS A 124 10.15 -20.20 -4.24
C LYS A 124 9.47 -21.50 -3.80
N PRO A 125 8.19 -21.74 -4.09
CA PRO A 125 7.17 -20.84 -4.65
C PRO A 125 6.04 -20.51 -3.65
N HIS A 126 5.32 -19.41 -3.94
CA HIS A 126 4.16 -18.86 -3.22
C HIS A 126 4.43 -18.29 -1.84
N ARG A 127 4.92 -17.06 -1.85
CA ARG A 127 4.67 -16.13 -0.75
C ARG A 127 3.50 -15.25 -1.15
N GLU A 128 2.57 -14.99 -0.25
CA GLU A 128 1.52 -13.98 -0.47
C GLU A 128 2.20 -12.67 -0.85
N LEU A 129 1.84 -12.10 -2.02
CA LEU A 129 2.42 -10.83 -2.48
C LEU A 129 2.02 -9.76 -1.45
N GLY A 130 2.97 -8.95 -0.95
CA GLY A 130 2.62 -7.85 -0.06
C GLY A 130 1.92 -6.74 -0.85
N TYR A 131 2.45 -6.47 -2.03
CA TYR A 131 1.87 -5.57 -3.01
C TYR A 131 0.97 -6.37 -3.96
N CYS A 132 -0.21 -5.86 -4.31
CA CYS A 132 -1.20 -6.57 -5.14
C CYS A 132 -1.83 -7.83 -4.49
N ARG A 133 -2.08 -7.82 -3.16
CA ARG A 133 -2.94 -8.83 -2.51
C ARG A 133 -4.33 -8.83 -3.13
N ASN A 134 -4.97 -10.00 -3.16
CA ASN A 134 -6.34 -10.17 -3.67
C ASN A 134 -6.52 -9.62 -5.10
N TYR A 135 -5.48 -9.69 -5.93
CA TYR A 135 -5.52 -9.15 -7.28
C TYR A 135 -6.65 -9.79 -8.09
N GLN A 136 -7.49 -8.93 -8.66
CA GLN A 136 -8.58 -9.30 -9.55
C GLN A 136 -8.55 -8.42 -10.77
N VAL A 137 -8.81 -9.02 -11.93
CA VAL A 137 -8.93 -8.31 -13.18
C VAL A 137 -10.16 -8.80 -13.94
N THR A 138 -10.93 -7.86 -14.48
CA THR A 138 -12.11 -8.14 -15.29
C THR A 138 -12.07 -7.35 -16.58
N ALA A 139 -12.66 -7.89 -17.65
CA ALA A 139 -12.86 -7.18 -18.91
C ALA A 139 -14.29 -7.38 -19.41
N GLY A 140 -15.00 -6.28 -19.68
CA GLY A 140 -16.43 -6.32 -20.00
C GLY A 140 -17.26 -7.02 -18.89
N GLY A 141 -16.86 -6.86 -17.64
CA GLY A 141 -17.48 -7.49 -16.47
C GLY A 141 -17.15 -8.97 -16.26
N ARG A 142 -16.33 -9.60 -17.12
CA ARG A 142 -15.93 -11.01 -16.97
C ARG A 142 -14.54 -11.13 -16.34
N PRO A 143 -14.33 -12.01 -15.35
CA PRO A 143 -13.00 -12.27 -14.79
C PRO A 143 -12.00 -12.75 -15.86
N LEU A 144 -10.78 -12.23 -15.81
CA LEU A 144 -9.65 -12.77 -16.57
C LEU A 144 -8.74 -13.58 -15.64
N LYS A 145 -8.11 -14.61 -16.20
CA LYS A 145 -7.06 -15.34 -15.50
C LYS A 145 -5.81 -14.46 -15.43
N ALA A 146 -5.18 -14.43 -14.27
CA ALA A 146 -3.86 -13.82 -14.07
C ALA A 146 -2.83 -14.89 -13.72
N SER A 147 -1.60 -14.75 -14.23
CA SER A 147 -0.45 -15.58 -13.86
C SER A 147 0.74 -14.72 -13.47
N TRP A 148 1.50 -15.19 -12.48
CA TRP A 148 2.72 -14.51 -12.03
C TRP A 148 3.90 -14.76 -12.98
N GLU A 149 4.63 -13.69 -13.31
CA GLU A 149 5.91 -13.76 -14.01
C GLU A 149 6.94 -12.84 -13.34
N GLY A 150 8.01 -13.43 -12.78
CA GLY A 150 9.04 -12.69 -12.07
C GLY A 150 9.89 -11.79 -12.97
N GLU A 151 10.27 -10.61 -12.46
CA GLU A 151 11.17 -9.67 -13.13
C GLU A 151 12.62 -10.10 -12.93
N LYS A 152 13.34 -10.30 -14.04
CA LYS A 152 14.69 -10.90 -14.02
C LYS A 152 15.81 -9.85 -14.08
N ARG A 153 15.50 -8.60 -14.43
CA ARG A 153 16.49 -7.52 -14.59
C ARG A 153 16.84 -6.80 -13.30
N GLY A 154 16.02 -6.98 -12.25
CA GLY A 154 15.90 -6.07 -11.12
C GLY A 154 17.20 -5.42 -10.63
N LYS A 155 18.25 -6.18 -10.33
CA LYS A 155 19.47 -5.61 -9.73
C LYS A 155 20.35 -4.79 -10.67
N GLU A 156 20.37 -5.13 -11.95
CA GLU A 156 21.31 -4.58 -12.93
C GLU A 156 20.77 -3.29 -13.58
N ASP A 157 19.45 -3.14 -13.62
CA ASP A 157 18.78 -1.95 -14.14
C ASP A 157 18.08 -1.19 -13.00
N PRO A 158 18.56 0.01 -12.63
CA PRO A 158 17.95 0.85 -11.61
C PRO A 158 16.44 1.09 -11.81
N LEU A 159 15.95 1.02 -13.05
CA LEU A 159 14.52 1.17 -13.38
C LEU A 159 13.66 0.02 -12.88
N PHE A 160 14.23 -1.19 -12.77
CA PHE A 160 13.50 -2.41 -12.39
C PHE A 160 13.85 -2.91 -10.98
N ARG A 161 14.73 -2.18 -10.27
CA ARG A 161 15.25 -2.57 -8.95
C ARG A 161 14.19 -2.90 -7.90
N HIS A 162 13.02 -2.30 -8.00
CA HIS A 162 11.93 -2.48 -7.03
C HIS A 162 10.75 -3.31 -7.57
N LEU A 163 10.83 -3.77 -8.82
CA LEU A 163 9.82 -4.65 -9.42
C LEU A 163 10.18 -6.11 -9.13
N ALA A 164 9.28 -6.83 -8.45
CA ALA A 164 9.42 -8.27 -8.29
C ALA A 164 8.92 -9.05 -9.50
N GLY A 165 7.95 -8.51 -10.24
CA GLY A 165 7.35 -9.19 -11.37
C GLY A 165 6.05 -8.58 -11.84
N TRP A 166 5.28 -9.40 -12.53
CA TRP A 166 4.12 -8.99 -13.31
C TRP A 166 2.96 -9.97 -13.08
N LEU A 167 1.75 -9.43 -12.93
CA LEU A 167 0.51 -10.19 -12.98
C LEU A 167 -0.04 -10.13 -14.41
N VAL A 168 0.08 -11.23 -15.12
CA VAL A 168 -0.08 -11.32 -16.57
C VAL A 168 -1.44 -11.88 -16.95
N SER A 169 -2.12 -11.22 -17.89
CA SER A 169 -3.40 -11.66 -18.44
C SER A 169 -3.43 -11.53 -19.96
N GLU A 170 -4.30 -12.34 -20.58
CA GLU A 170 -4.64 -12.23 -21.99
C GLU A 170 -6.04 -11.61 -22.15
N LEU A 171 -6.16 -10.70 -23.11
CA LEU A 171 -7.37 -9.93 -23.32
C LEU A 171 -7.72 -9.88 -24.82
N PRO A 172 -8.77 -10.60 -25.26
CA PRO A 172 -9.22 -10.54 -26.64
C PRO A 172 -10.02 -9.26 -26.91
N PHE A 173 -9.83 -8.69 -28.10
CA PHE A 173 -10.58 -7.58 -28.66
C PHE A 173 -11.13 -7.92 -30.06
N GLY A 174 -12.39 -7.55 -30.28
CA GLY A 174 -12.97 -7.42 -31.61
C GLY A 174 -12.36 -6.25 -32.39
N ALA A 175 -12.58 -6.22 -33.71
CA ALA A 175 -12.21 -5.09 -34.56
C ALA A 175 -12.92 -3.81 -34.09
N GLY A 176 -12.17 -2.73 -33.85
CA GLY A 176 -12.73 -1.48 -33.34
C GLY A 176 -13.37 -1.54 -31.94
N GLU A 177 -13.27 -2.68 -31.24
CA GLU A 177 -14.00 -2.90 -29.99
C GLU A 177 -13.50 -1.98 -28.87
N GLU A 178 -14.44 -1.33 -28.20
CA GLU A 178 -14.20 -0.65 -26.92
C GLU A 178 -14.62 -1.54 -25.75
N LYS A 179 -13.79 -1.58 -24.71
CA LYS A 179 -14.02 -2.46 -23.54
C LYS A 179 -13.57 -1.78 -22.25
N GLU A 180 -14.34 -2.00 -21.18
CA GLU A 180 -13.90 -1.66 -19.83
C GLU A 180 -13.02 -2.79 -19.29
N VAL A 181 -11.85 -2.43 -18.75
CA VAL A 181 -10.98 -3.31 -17.97
C VAL A 181 -10.90 -2.76 -16.56
N VAL A 182 -11.17 -3.58 -15.56
CA VAL A 182 -11.12 -3.17 -14.15
C VAL A 182 -10.16 -4.06 -13.39
N ILE A 183 -9.20 -3.44 -12.70
CA ILE A 183 -8.22 -4.09 -11.83
C ILE A 183 -8.49 -3.65 -10.39
N ARG A 184 -8.48 -4.61 -9.46
CA ARG A 184 -8.61 -4.38 -8.02
C ARG A 184 -7.53 -5.15 -7.27
N PHE A 185 -6.96 -4.53 -6.26
CA PHE A 185 -6.00 -5.17 -5.36
C PHE A 185 -5.82 -4.39 -4.07
N ASP A 186 -5.23 -5.03 -3.07
CA ASP A 186 -4.75 -4.40 -1.85
C ASP A 186 -3.22 -4.26 -1.90
N SER A 187 -2.69 -3.13 -1.45
CA SER A 187 -1.25 -2.82 -1.44
C SER A 187 -0.80 -2.57 -0.01
N VAL A 188 -0.04 -3.50 0.57
CA VAL A 188 0.59 -3.30 1.90
C VAL A 188 1.70 -2.28 1.77
N TYR A 189 1.82 -1.39 2.76
CA TYR A 189 2.96 -0.48 2.80
C TYR A 189 4.19 -1.21 3.33
N PRO A 190 5.36 -1.01 2.73
CA PRO A 190 6.59 -1.45 3.39
C PRO A 190 6.75 -0.75 4.72
N LYS A 191 7.19 -1.51 5.73
CA LYS A 191 7.48 -1.01 7.07
C LYS A 191 8.94 -1.29 7.41
N ASP A 192 9.62 -0.26 7.89
CA ASP A 192 10.89 -0.37 8.63
C ASP A 192 10.53 -0.11 10.09
N VAL A 193 10.70 -1.11 10.95
CA VAL A 193 10.45 -0.96 12.38
C VAL A 193 11.69 -1.38 13.14
N ARG A 194 12.17 -0.50 14.01
CA ARG A 194 13.31 -0.75 14.89
C ARG A 194 12.90 -0.55 16.33
N TRP A 195 13.42 -1.40 17.21
CA TRP A 195 13.07 -1.40 18.62
C TRP A 195 14.34 -1.33 19.46
N VAL A 196 14.26 -0.62 20.59
CA VAL A 196 15.27 -0.68 21.65
C VAL A 196 14.49 -0.81 22.96
N SER A 197 14.53 -1.99 23.59
CA SER A 197 13.59 -2.34 24.66
C SER A 197 12.14 -2.14 24.20
N ASP A 198 11.37 -1.28 24.86
CA ASP A 198 9.96 -1.00 24.58
C ASP A 198 9.73 0.28 23.75
N ASP A 199 10.82 0.96 23.36
CA ASP A 199 10.78 2.11 22.47
C ASP A 199 10.85 1.65 21.02
N SER A 200 10.11 2.33 20.15
CA SER A 200 10.04 1.97 18.74
C SER A 200 10.24 3.14 17.80
N HIS A 201 10.79 2.83 16.63
CA HIS A 201 10.86 3.70 15.48
C HIS A 201 10.24 2.98 14.29
N THR A 202 9.12 3.52 13.81
CA THR A 202 8.46 3.05 12.59
C THR A 202 8.69 4.09 11.49
N GLY A 203 9.26 3.65 10.37
CA GLY A 203 9.44 4.44 9.16
C GLY A 203 8.11 4.89 8.56
N ALA A 204 8.16 5.88 7.66
CA ALA A 204 6.96 6.38 7.00
C ALA A 204 6.35 5.31 6.09
N SER A 205 5.02 5.23 6.08
CA SER A 205 4.29 4.35 5.16
C SER A 205 4.18 4.99 3.78
N VAL A 206 4.61 4.30 2.74
CA VAL A 206 4.63 4.83 1.37
C VAL A 206 3.84 3.95 0.43
N PHE A 207 2.82 4.54 -0.22
CA PHE A 207 2.13 3.96 -1.36
C PHE A 207 2.85 4.35 -2.64
N LYS A 208 2.98 3.41 -3.59
CA LYS A 208 3.59 3.63 -4.89
C LYS A 208 2.64 3.17 -5.99
N TYR A 209 2.70 3.83 -7.15
CA TYR A 209 1.99 3.38 -8.34
C TYR A 209 2.77 3.72 -9.61
N ARG A 210 2.83 2.76 -10.54
CA ARG A 210 3.58 2.86 -11.79
C ARG A 210 2.65 3.22 -12.95
N LEU A 211 2.48 4.52 -13.21
CA LEU A 211 1.69 4.98 -14.35
C LEU A 211 2.47 4.81 -15.66
N SER A 212 3.80 4.89 -15.61
CA SER A 212 4.71 4.73 -16.74
C SER A 212 4.53 3.43 -17.52
N THR A 213 4.07 2.36 -16.88
CA THR A 213 3.83 1.08 -17.57
C THR A 213 2.72 1.18 -18.62
N ALA A 214 1.86 2.21 -18.55
CA ALA A 214 0.86 2.47 -19.57
C ALA A 214 1.45 2.99 -20.90
N ALA A 215 2.73 3.36 -20.94
CA ALA A 215 3.41 3.77 -22.17
C ALA A 215 3.56 2.63 -23.21
N CYS A 216 3.27 1.38 -22.85
CA CYS A 216 3.28 0.25 -23.79
C CYS A 216 2.03 0.17 -24.68
N TRP A 217 0.98 0.95 -24.37
CA TRP A 217 -0.26 1.00 -25.13
C TRP A 217 -0.18 2.01 -26.28
N ALA A 218 -1.14 1.92 -27.21
CA ALA A 218 -1.17 2.78 -28.39
C ALA A 218 -1.39 4.25 -28.02
N GLY A 219 -0.37 5.09 -28.25
CA GLY A 219 -0.46 6.54 -28.12
C GLY A 219 -0.64 7.02 -26.66
N THR A 220 -1.28 8.19 -26.51
CA THR A 220 -1.51 8.79 -25.20
C THR A 220 -2.76 8.24 -24.52
N ILE A 221 -2.77 8.27 -23.19
CA ILE A 221 -3.98 8.09 -22.38
C ILE A 221 -4.91 9.27 -22.65
N GLY A 222 -6.09 9.01 -23.21
CA GLY A 222 -7.01 10.05 -23.67
C GLY A 222 -7.41 11.05 -22.59
N LYS A 223 -7.94 10.56 -21.47
CA LYS A 223 -8.19 11.32 -20.24
C LYS A 223 -7.94 10.46 -19.02
N GLY A 224 -7.60 11.05 -17.89
CA GLY A 224 -7.48 10.29 -16.66
C GLY A 224 -7.81 11.09 -15.41
N ARG A 225 -8.22 10.36 -14.37
CA ARG A 225 -8.52 10.88 -13.05
C ARG A 225 -8.01 9.91 -11.99
N ILE A 226 -7.10 10.40 -11.15
CA ILE A 226 -6.51 9.66 -10.04
C ILE A 226 -6.99 10.32 -8.75
N VAL A 227 -7.56 9.52 -7.84
CA VAL A 227 -8.01 9.96 -6.52
C VAL A 227 -7.29 9.19 -5.43
N LEU A 228 -6.69 9.92 -4.51
CA LEU A 228 -6.13 9.41 -3.27
C LEU A 228 -7.07 9.80 -2.13
N GLU A 229 -7.68 8.80 -1.51
CA GLU A 229 -8.70 8.97 -0.47
C GLU A 229 -8.13 8.49 0.88
N PRO A 230 -7.89 9.38 1.85
CA PRO A 230 -7.55 8.96 3.21
C PRO A 230 -8.69 8.13 3.81
N ASP A 231 -8.44 6.87 4.20
CA ASP A 231 -9.44 5.94 4.74
C ASP A 231 -9.02 5.47 6.14
N GLY A 232 -9.46 6.18 7.17
CA GLY A 232 -9.09 5.90 8.57
C GLY A 232 -7.70 6.38 9.01
N ILE A 233 -7.00 7.11 8.14
CA ILE A 233 -5.79 7.88 8.44
C ILE A 233 -6.10 9.38 8.44
N ALA A 234 -5.22 10.19 9.06
CA ALA A 234 -5.39 11.64 9.12
C ALA A 234 -5.14 12.28 7.74
N PRO A 235 -6.11 12.98 7.12
CA PRO A 235 -5.95 13.57 5.78
C PRO A 235 -4.79 14.56 5.66
N GLU A 236 -4.44 15.25 6.75
CA GLU A 236 -3.34 16.20 6.82
C GLU A 236 -1.96 15.54 6.89
N GLU A 237 -1.89 14.26 7.27
CA GLU A 237 -0.65 13.47 7.26
C GLU A 237 -0.31 12.98 5.84
N LEU A 238 -1.28 12.97 4.92
CA LEU A 238 -1.06 12.54 3.55
C LEU A 238 -0.19 13.55 2.77
N ARG A 239 0.94 13.06 2.25
CA ARG A 239 1.88 13.88 1.48
C ARG A 239 2.25 13.19 0.17
N VAL A 240 1.94 13.83 -0.96
CA VAL A 240 2.45 13.41 -2.27
C VAL A 240 3.94 13.71 -2.34
N ILE A 241 4.77 12.68 -2.42
CA ILE A 241 6.24 12.80 -2.51
C ILE A 241 6.63 13.14 -3.96
N LYS A 242 6.05 12.42 -4.92
CA LYS A 242 6.16 12.73 -6.35
C LYS A 242 4.94 12.18 -7.08
N PRO A 243 4.54 12.80 -8.20
CA PRO A 243 4.98 14.11 -8.66
C PRO A 243 4.32 15.23 -7.83
N VAL A 244 5.13 16.17 -7.33
CA VAL A 244 4.70 17.20 -6.36
C VAL A 244 3.65 18.21 -6.88
N ASN A 245 3.52 18.36 -8.21
CA ASN A 245 2.69 19.40 -8.84
C ASN A 245 1.55 18.86 -9.72
N ARG A 246 1.21 17.58 -9.61
CA ARG A 246 0.09 17.00 -10.38
C ARG A 246 -1.20 16.88 -9.59
N PHE A 247 -1.08 16.66 -8.29
CA PHE A 247 -2.22 16.50 -7.40
C PHE A 247 -2.64 17.85 -6.80
N ARG A 248 -3.94 18.08 -6.73
CA ARG A 248 -4.58 19.18 -5.98
C ARG A 248 -5.43 18.60 -4.85
N LYS A 249 -5.57 19.35 -3.77
CA LYS A 249 -6.50 18.97 -2.69
C LYS A 249 -7.94 19.31 -3.08
N GLU A 250 -8.84 18.35 -2.92
CA GLU A 250 -10.29 18.52 -3.04
C GLU A 250 -10.97 17.96 -1.78
N GLY A 251 -11.30 18.86 -0.84
CA GLY A 251 -11.73 18.44 0.49
C GLY A 251 -10.62 17.64 1.20
N ARG A 252 -10.91 16.41 1.59
CA ARG A 252 -9.94 15.47 2.20
C ARG A 252 -9.09 14.70 1.18
N ASN A 253 -9.47 14.72 -0.10
CA ASN A 253 -8.84 13.90 -1.13
C ASN A 253 -7.72 14.68 -1.85
N TRP A 254 -6.79 13.92 -2.43
CA TRP A 254 -5.90 14.45 -3.46
C TRP A 254 -6.31 13.92 -4.82
N VAL A 255 -6.47 14.83 -5.78
CA VAL A 255 -6.98 14.53 -7.11
C VAL A 255 -5.98 14.99 -8.16
N TRP A 256 -5.69 14.12 -9.13
CA TRP A 256 -4.95 14.45 -10.34
C TRP A 256 -5.81 14.12 -11.55
N GLU A 257 -6.09 15.12 -12.38
CA GLU A 257 -6.75 14.96 -13.67
C GLU A 257 -5.81 15.35 -14.80
N PHE A 258 -5.89 14.63 -15.92
CA PHE A 258 -5.07 14.89 -17.10
C PHE A 258 -5.81 14.51 -18.39
N THR A 259 -5.32 15.03 -19.52
CA THR A 259 -5.81 14.73 -20.87
C THR A 259 -4.63 14.54 -21.81
N GLY A 260 -4.66 13.50 -22.64
CA GLY A 260 -3.61 13.21 -23.61
C GLY A 260 -2.25 12.96 -22.97
N LEU A 261 -2.21 12.32 -21.80
CA LEU A 261 -0.95 12.05 -21.10
C LEU A 261 -0.16 10.98 -21.85
N GLU A 262 1.09 11.30 -22.17
CA GLU A 262 2.11 10.33 -22.55
C GLU A 262 2.84 9.91 -21.27
N PRO A 263 2.57 8.71 -20.70
CA PRO A 263 3.10 8.36 -19.39
C PRO A 263 4.61 8.15 -19.43
N THR A 264 5.31 8.73 -18.47
CA THR A 264 6.75 8.54 -18.28
C THR A 264 7.04 8.13 -16.83
N LEU A 265 8.30 7.78 -16.53
CA LEU A 265 8.74 7.52 -15.16
C LEU A 265 8.54 8.72 -14.22
N ALA A 266 8.44 9.95 -14.76
CA ALA A 266 8.14 11.14 -13.97
C ALA A 266 6.66 11.21 -13.53
N ASP A 267 5.80 10.40 -14.16
CA ASP A 267 4.37 10.31 -13.86
C ASP A 267 4.03 9.16 -12.92
N ASP A 268 5.01 8.27 -12.63
CA ASP A 268 4.93 7.38 -11.48
C ASP A 268 4.86 8.20 -10.19
N PHE A 269 4.02 7.76 -9.26
CA PHE A 269 3.77 8.51 -8.05
C PHE A 269 4.05 7.72 -6.78
N GLU A 270 4.54 8.43 -5.79
CA GLU A 270 4.80 7.95 -4.44
C GLU A 270 4.12 8.90 -3.45
N VAL A 271 3.40 8.32 -2.50
CA VAL A 271 2.58 9.03 -1.53
C VAL A 271 2.94 8.52 -0.16
N GLU A 272 3.42 9.41 0.70
CA GLU A 272 3.51 9.15 2.12
C GLU A 272 2.10 9.16 2.69
N THR A 273 1.63 7.99 3.11
CA THR A 273 0.29 7.81 3.66
C THR A 273 0.26 8.11 5.15
N GLN A 274 1.35 7.81 5.85
CA GLN A 274 1.55 8.13 7.25
C GLN A 274 3.02 8.51 7.51
N PRO A 275 3.26 9.46 8.43
CA PRO A 275 4.60 9.89 8.77
C PRO A 275 5.33 8.84 9.61
N VAL A 276 6.62 9.09 9.79
CA VAL A 276 7.43 8.41 10.78
C VAL A 276 6.78 8.51 12.16
N VAL A 277 6.79 7.39 12.88
CA VAL A 277 6.29 7.28 14.25
C VAL A 277 7.45 6.91 15.17
N ARG A 278 7.54 7.58 16.31
CA ARG A 278 8.41 7.15 17.42
C ARG A 278 7.56 6.89 18.64
N THR A 279 7.71 5.74 19.26
CA THR A 279 6.99 5.40 20.48
C THR A 279 7.96 5.27 21.66
N TYR A 280 7.49 5.70 22.82
CA TYR A 280 8.22 5.63 24.07
C TYR A 280 7.29 5.02 25.13
N THR A 281 7.57 3.78 25.52
CA THR A 281 6.70 3.05 26.45
C THR A 281 7.27 3.13 27.86
N ARG A 282 6.40 3.39 28.83
CA ARG A 282 6.73 3.37 30.25
C ARG A 282 5.76 2.49 30.99
N TYR A 283 6.26 1.83 32.03
CA TYR A 283 5.47 0.99 32.91
C TYR A 283 5.27 1.71 34.24
N ASP A 284 4.01 1.92 34.63
CA ASP A 284 3.63 2.30 35.99
C ASP A 284 2.91 1.09 36.61
N GLY A 285 3.69 0.24 37.30
CA GLY A 285 3.28 -1.14 37.61
C GLY A 285 3.15 -1.98 36.34
N ASP A 286 2.06 -2.76 36.23
CA ASP A 286 1.80 -3.64 35.07
C ASP A 286 1.05 -2.94 33.92
N VAL A 287 0.85 -1.62 34.01
CA VAL A 287 0.07 -0.87 33.00
C VAL A 287 1.04 -0.11 32.08
N PRO A 288 1.17 -0.51 30.80
CA PRO A 288 1.99 0.21 29.85
C PRO A 288 1.29 1.52 29.45
N THR A 289 2.08 2.59 29.44
CA THR A 289 1.69 3.90 28.92
C THR A 289 2.65 4.26 27.79
N THR A 290 2.12 4.46 26.58
CA THR A 290 2.95 4.71 25.40
C THR A 290 2.75 6.13 24.88
N TYR A 291 3.84 6.90 24.83
CA TYR A 291 3.88 8.20 24.18
C TYR A 291 4.30 8.03 22.73
N ALA A 292 3.51 8.53 21.77
CA ALA A 292 3.85 8.48 20.37
C ALA A 292 4.08 9.89 19.80
N LYS A 293 5.20 10.07 19.08
CA LYS A 293 5.47 11.24 18.25
C LYS A 293 5.18 10.90 16.79
N ARG A 294 4.24 11.61 16.17
CA ARG A 294 3.89 11.52 14.74
C ARG A 294 4.04 12.89 14.10
N GLY A 295 5.06 13.07 13.27
CA GLY A 295 5.48 14.41 12.84
C GLY A 295 5.79 15.30 14.05
N GLU A 296 5.15 16.46 14.17
CA GLU A 296 5.30 17.36 15.33
C GLU A 296 4.29 17.10 16.46
N ARG A 297 3.37 16.15 16.28
CA ARG A 297 2.29 15.87 17.24
C ARG A 297 2.69 14.80 18.22
N TRP A 298 2.26 14.97 19.48
CA TRP A 298 2.42 13.99 20.54
C TRP A 298 1.06 13.44 20.96
N THR A 299 0.98 12.13 21.10
CA THR A 299 -0.21 11.44 21.62
C THR A 299 0.16 10.51 22.75
N LEU A 300 -0.79 10.28 23.65
CA LEU A 300 -0.73 9.28 24.71
C LEU A 300 -1.67 8.13 24.34
N ALA A 301 -1.12 6.94 24.14
CA ALA A 301 -1.88 5.71 24.03
C ALA A 301 -1.98 5.05 25.42
N HIS A 302 -3.20 4.80 25.89
CA HIS A 302 -3.44 4.30 27.24
C HIS A 302 -4.60 3.30 27.31
N THR A 303 -4.61 2.51 28.38
CA THR A 303 -5.65 1.52 28.71
C THR A 303 -6.50 1.93 29.93
N ASN A 304 -6.39 3.19 30.36
CA ASN A 304 -7.13 3.75 31.50
C ASN A 304 -8.62 4.00 31.22
N TYR A 305 -9.39 2.92 31.15
CA TYR A 305 -10.84 2.88 30.96
C TYR A 305 -11.44 1.68 31.69
N GLY A 306 -12.74 1.67 32.00
CA GLY A 306 -13.47 0.43 32.30
C GLY A 306 -13.96 -0.22 31.00
N ILE A 307 -14.06 -1.55 30.94
CA ILE A 307 -14.53 -2.25 29.73
C ILE A 307 -15.54 -3.37 30.06
N ARG A 308 -16.51 -3.57 29.17
CA ARG A 308 -17.49 -4.67 29.21
C ARG A 308 -17.71 -5.22 27.80
N ALA A 309 -17.96 -6.52 27.69
CA ALA A 309 -18.33 -7.19 26.46
C ALA A 309 -19.79 -7.65 26.49
N SER A 310 -20.36 -7.86 25.31
CA SER A 310 -21.65 -8.55 25.13
C SER A 310 -21.60 -10.01 25.60
N SER A 311 -20.48 -10.68 25.33
CA SER A 311 -20.18 -12.04 25.75
C SER A 311 -18.67 -12.25 25.86
N THR A 312 -18.29 -13.37 26.49
CA THR A 312 -16.92 -13.81 26.66
C THR A 312 -16.88 -15.33 26.60
N LEU A 313 -15.90 -15.88 25.88
CA LEU A 313 -15.67 -17.32 25.82
C LEU A 313 -15.32 -17.86 27.22
N PRO A 314 -15.92 -18.98 27.67
CA PRO A 314 -15.56 -19.57 28.96
C PRO A 314 -14.07 -19.92 29.03
N PRO A 315 -13.45 -19.86 30.22
CA PRO A 315 -12.05 -20.23 30.40
C PRO A 315 -11.73 -21.64 29.90
N GLN A 316 -10.53 -21.81 29.34
CA GLN A 316 -10.03 -23.08 28.83
C GLN A 316 -8.61 -23.33 29.34
N GLY A 317 -8.45 -24.33 30.21
CA GLY A 317 -7.18 -24.57 30.89
C GLY A 317 -6.82 -23.36 31.77
N ASP A 318 -5.61 -22.84 31.58
CA ASP A 318 -5.10 -21.66 32.32
C ASP A 318 -5.46 -20.33 31.65
N HIS A 319 -6.13 -20.35 30.49
CA HIS A 319 -6.52 -19.15 29.75
C HIS A 319 -7.95 -18.72 30.07
N ASN A 320 -8.13 -17.41 30.26
CA ASN A 320 -9.43 -16.76 30.26
C ASN A 320 -9.49 -15.77 29.09
N TYR A 321 -10.70 -15.32 28.74
CA TYR A 321 -10.94 -14.48 27.56
C TYR A 321 -11.73 -13.22 27.90
N GLU A 322 -11.58 -12.73 29.13
CA GLU A 322 -12.32 -11.58 29.65
C GLU A 322 -11.99 -10.30 28.91
N ALA A 323 -12.94 -9.36 28.84
CA ALA A 323 -12.73 -8.08 28.17
C ALA A 323 -11.58 -7.25 28.78
N GLU A 324 -11.29 -7.46 30.07
CA GLU A 324 -10.17 -6.81 30.78
C GLU A 324 -8.79 -7.19 30.22
N ASN A 325 -8.67 -8.36 29.58
CA ASN A 325 -7.44 -8.80 28.93
C ASN A 325 -6.95 -7.80 27.87
N LEU A 326 -7.87 -7.07 27.23
CA LEU A 326 -7.56 -6.06 26.21
C LEU A 326 -6.70 -4.90 26.71
N LYS A 327 -6.57 -4.71 28.03
CA LYS A 327 -5.71 -3.68 28.62
C LYS A 327 -4.26 -4.13 28.78
N GLN A 328 -4.02 -5.43 28.57
CA GLN A 328 -2.75 -6.11 28.72
C GLN A 328 -2.52 -6.97 27.47
N TRP A 329 -1.63 -7.96 27.58
CA TRP A 329 -1.16 -8.77 26.47
C TRP A 329 -2.08 -9.93 26.10
N GLU A 330 -3.09 -10.26 26.90
CA GLU A 330 -4.00 -11.39 26.63
C GLU A 330 -5.16 -10.99 25.71
N ALA A 331 -5.84 -11.98 25.12
CA ALA A 331 -6.97 -11.75 24.23
C ALA A 331 -8.31 -11.72 24.95
N TRP A 332 -9.21 -10.90 24.43
CA TRP A 332 -10.64 -11.15 24.55
C TRP A 332 -11.08 -12.04 23.39
N ALA A 333 -11.93 -13.02 23.70
CA ALA A 333 -12.67 -13.81 22.71
C ALA A 333 -14.15 -13.77 23.09
N GLU A 334 -15.01 -13.50 22.11
CA GLU A 334 -16.46 -13.58 22.35
C GLU A 334 -16.90 -15.04 22.61
N GLY A 335 -18.04 -15.19 23.29
CA GLY A 335 -18.58 -16.50 23.68
C GLY A 335 -20.00 -16.76 23.15
N ALA A 336 -20.44 -15.98 22.18
CA ALA A 336 -21.73 -16.16 21.53
C ALA A 336 -21.66 -17.31 20.52
N LYS A 337 -22.82 -17.76 20.08
CA LYS A 337 -22.88 -18.77 19.03
C LYS A 337 -22.66 -18.10 17.67
N GLY A 338 -21.68 -18.59 16.91
CA GLY A 338 -21.39 -18.17 15.55
C GLY A 338 -20.15 -17.29 15.48
N PRO A 339 -19.98 -16.48 14.42
CA PRO A 339 -18.72 -15.81 14.13
C PRO A 339 -18.52 -14.47 14.89
N GLY A 340 -19.22 -14.24 16.01
CA GLY A 340 -19.15 -12.96 16.74
C GLY A 340 -19.78 -11.74 16.06
N ILE A 341 -20.59 -11.90 15.00
CA ILE A 341 -21.30 -10.78 14.36
C ILE A 341 -22.41 -10.25 15.28
N GLY A 342 -22.39 -8.93 15.54
CA GLY A 342 -23.30 -8.24 16.43
C GLY A 342 -22.81 -8.12 17.87
N GLU A 343 -21.72 -8.82 18.21
CA GLU A 343 -21.04 -8.67 19.49
C GLU A 343 -20.50 -7.24 19.64
N TRP A 344 -20.29 -6.81 20.89
CA TRP A 344 -19.82 -5.46 21.18
C TRP A 344 -18.91 -5.39 22.40
N LEU A 345 -18.03 -4.38 22.37
CA LEU A 345 -17.24 -3.91 23.50
C LEU A 345 -17.66 -2.49 23.86
N GLU A 346 -17.85 -2.21 25.14
CA GLU A 346 -18.21 -0.90 25.67
C GLU A 346 -17.12 -0.42 26.62
N LEU A 347 -16.54 0.74 26.33
CA LEU A 347 -15.48 1.34 27.13
C LEU A 347 -15.98 2.62 27.79
N THR A 348 -15.52 2.84 29.03
CA THR A 348 -15.78 4.05 29.82
C THR A 348 -14.44 4.64 30.26
N PRO A 349 -13.91 5.65 29.55
CA PRO A 349 -12.65 6.30 29.93
C PRO A 349 -12.71 6.84 31.37
N VAL A 350 -11.66 6.60 32.16
CA VAL A 350 -11.62 7.09 33.56
C VAL A 350 -11.49 8.61 33.60
N SER A 351 -10.76 9.19 32.64
CA SER A 351 -10.64 10.63 32.42
C SER A 351 -11.11 10.95 30.99
N PRO A 352 -12.37 11.39 30.82
CA PRO A 352 -12.89 11.76 29.50
C PRO A 352 -12.07 12.86 28.85
N LYS A 353 -11.58 12.58 27.64
CA LYS A 353 -10.87 13.53 26.78
C LYS A 353 -11.32 13.34 25.33
N PRO A 354 -11.14 14.36 24.47
CA PRO A 354 -11.29 14.17 23.04
C PRO A 354 -10.31 13.08 22.56
N LEU A 355 -10.84 12.07 21.89
CA LEU A 355 -10.02 11.00 21.31
C LEU A 355 -9.51 11.42 19.93
N VAL A 356 -8.24 11.14 19.66
CA VAL A 356 -7.65 11.35 18.32
C VAL A 356 -7.56 10.06 17.53
N ALA A 357 -7.51 8.92 18.22
CA ALA A 357 -7.53 7.60 17.61
C ALA A 357 -7.91 6.51 18.61
N ILE A 358 -8.21 5.33 18.08
CA ILE A 358 -8.27 4.06 18.79
C ILE A 358 -7.35 3.07 18.07
N SER A 359 -6.68 2.19 18.81
CA SER A 359 -5.91 1.09 18.21
C SER A 359 -6.11 -0.24 18.93
N PHE A 360 -5.87 -1.34 18.24
CA PHE A 360 -5.93 -2.70 18.76
C PHE A 360 -5.22 -3.68 17.82
N ASP A 361 -4.90 -4.85 18.34
CA ASP A 361 -4.40 -5.97 17.55
C ASP A 361 -5.57 -6.90 17.18
N PRO A 362 -5.83 -7.13 15.89
CA PRO A 362 -6.90 -8.01 15.45
C PRO A 362 -6.54 -9.48 15.67
N GLY A 363 -7.48 -10.28 16.18
CA GLY A 363 -7.30 -11.72 16.36
C GLY A 363 -6.72 -12.13 17.71
N LEU A 364 -6.46 -13.43 17.85
CA LEU A 364 -6.03 -14.03 19.13
C LEU A 364 -4.55 -13.81 19.41
N ASP A 365 -3.69 -13.89 18.39
CA ASP A 365 -2.26 -13.65 18.56
C ASP A 365 -1.64 -13.22 17.24
N GLY A 366 -1.08 -12.00 17.17
CA GLY A 366 -0.43 -11.50 15.96
C GLY A 366 1.01 -11.99 15.78
N GLY A 367 1.63 -12.56 16.81
CA GLY A 367 2.99 -13.12 16.74
C GLY A 367 3.04 -14.60 16.33
N ASP A 368 1.88 -15.25 16.22
CA ASP A 368 1.74 -16.66 15.82
C ASP A 368 0.72 -16.73 14.68
N ASP A 369 1.21 -16.94 13.45
CA ASP A 369 0.41 -16.98 12.23
C ASP A 369 -0.76 -17.99 12.31
N ASP A 370 -0.55 -19.12 12.98
CA ASP A 370 -1.59 -20.13 13.14
C ASP A 370 -2.67 -19.65 14.10
N ARG A 371 -2.30 -19.04 15.22
CA ARG A 371 -3.28 -18.47 16.17
C ARG A 371 -4.03 -17.29 15.56
N TYR A 372 -3.36 -16.43 14.81
CA TYR A 372 -4.00 -15.37 14.04
C TYR A 372 -5.01 -15.94 13.05
N ALA A 373 -4.59 -16.90 12.21
CA ALA A 373 -5.40 -17.40 11.10
C ALA A 373 -6.54 -18.34 11.55
N ASN A 374 -6.38 -19.06 12.66
CA ASN A 374 -7.34 -20.06 13.11
C ASN A 374 -8.60 -19.50 13.77
N ASN A 375 -8.58 -18.28 14.31
CA ASN A 375 -9.71 -17.65 15.02
C ASN A 375 -10.38 -16.56 14.18
N GLY A 376 -11.58 -16.10 14.53
CA GLY A 376 -12.19 -14.94 13.88
C GLY A 376 -11.43 -13.63 14.16
N ARG A 377 -11.43 -12.69 13.19
CA ARG A 377 -10.89 -11.33 13.36
C ARG A 377 -11.91 -10.28 12.92
N PRO A 378 -11.91 -9.08 13.50
CA PRO A 378 -12.82 -8.04 13.06
C PRO A 378 -12.55 -7.67 11.59
N LYS A 379 -13.61 -7.50 10.80
CA LYS A 379 -13.54 -7.00 9.41
C LYS A 379 -14.19 -5.62 9.28
N LYS A 380 -15.31 -5.41 9.97
CA LYS A 380 -16.02 -4.13 9.99
C LYS A 380 -16.54 -3.86 11.39
N ILE A 381 -16.21 -2.70 11.93
CA ILE A 381 -16.63 -2.28 13.28
C ILE A 381 -17.36 -0.95 13.18
N ARG A 382 -18.52 -0.84 13.81
CA ARG A 382 -19.17 0.44 14.08
C ARG A 382 -18.72 0.94 15.45
N LEU A 383 -18.02 2.07 15.47
CA LEU A 383 -17.62 2.79 16.68
C LEU A 383 -18.63 3.91 16.95
N GLU A 384 -19.24 3.91 18.12
CA GLU A 384 -20.14 4.96 18.58
C GLU A 384 -19.50 5.72 19.75
N LEU A 385 -19.41 7.04 19.67
CA LEU A 385 -18.87 7.93 20.70
C LEU A 385 -20.01 8.73 21.35
N ASN A 386 -20.19 8.57 22.66
CA ASN A 386 -21.26 9.19 23.47
C ASN A 386 -22.69 8.99 22.92
N GLY A 387 -22.90 8.06 21.98
CA GLY A 387 -24.17 7.89 21.25
C GLY A 387 -24.48 9.05 20.27
N GLU A 388 -23.54 9.95 20.02
CA GLU A 388 -23.73 11.13 19.19
C GLU A 388 -22.99 11.05 17.84
N HIS A 389 -21.88 10.32 17.81
CA HIS A 389 -21.00 10.26 16.66
C HIS A 389 -20.67 8.81 16.33
N THR A 390 -20.69 8.48 15.03
CA THR A 390 -20.49 7.12 14.55
C THR A 390 -19.38 7.08 13.50
N VAL A 391 -18.43 6.16 13.68
CA VAL A 391 -17.34 5.89 12.74
C VAL A 391 -17.44 4.44 12.30
N THR A 392 -17.35 4.18 10.99
CA THR A 392 -17.20 2.84 10.45
C THR A 392 -15.72 2.54 10.24
N MET A 393 -15.20 1.53 10.92
CA MET A 393 -13.81 1.07 10.79
C MET A 393 -13.77 -0.18 9.90
N ASN A 394 -13.03 -0.10 8.80
CA ASN A 394 -12.77 -1.24 7.92
C ASN A 394 -11.42 -1.85 8.29
N VAL A 395 -11.44 -2.98 8.98
CA VAL A 395 -10.22 -3.62 9.49
C VAL A 395 -9.69 -4.60 8.43
N PRO A 396 -8.46 -4.40 7.93
CA PRO A 396 -7.85 -5.32 6.97
C PRO A 396 -7.56 -6.67 7.64
N ASP A 397 -7.53 -7.73 6.84
CA ASP A 397 -7.03 -9.04 7.31
C ASP A 397 -5.49 -8.98 7.35
N SER A 398 -4.97 -8.61 8.52
CA SER A 398 -3.56 -8.44 8.81
C SER A 398 -3.32 -8.60 10.32
N PRO A 399 -2.25 -9.30 10.75
CA PRO A 399 -1.91 -9.45 12.17
C PRO A 399 -1.34 -8.17 12.80
N GLU A 400 -1.10 -7.14 12.00
CA GLU A 400 -0.55 -5.87 12.47
C GLU A 400 -1.58 -5.06 13.28
N GLU A 401 -1.08 -4.25 14.22
CA GLU A 401 -1.91 -3.29 14.95
C GLU A 401 -2.75 -2.46 13.95
N PHE A 402 -4.06 -2.43 14.18
CA PHE A 402 -4.98 -1.56 13.48
C PHE A 402 -5.17 -0.27 14.29
N ARG A 403 -4.99 0.88 13.63
CA ARG A 403 -5.23 2.20 14.24
C ARG A 403 -6.22 2.99 13.40
N GLN A 404 -7.32 3.42 14.01
CA GLN A 404 -8.33 4.29 13.40
C GLN A 404 -8.22 5.71 13.95
N VAL A 405 -8.05 6.70 13.07
CA VAL A 405 -8.17 8.13 13.43
C VAL A 405 -9.64 8.50 13.66
N ILE A 406 -9.90 9.31 14.69
CA ILE A 406 -11.23 9.87 14.97
C ILE A 406 -11.29 11.29 14.39
N GLU A 407 -12.12 11.49 13.38
CA GLU A 407 -12.31 12.78 12.71
C GLU A 407 -13.66 13.40 13.10
N GLY A 408 -13.72 14.72 13.25
CA GLY A 408 -14.98 15.45 13.42
C GLY A 408 -15.66 15.25 14.78
N TYR A 409 -14.94 14.77 15.80
CA TYR A 409 -15.43 14.65 17.18
C TYR A 409 -14.42 15.19 18.20
N GLU A 410 -14.61 16.45 18.61
CA GLU A 410 -13.69 17.16 19.51
C GLU A 410 -14.18 17.21 20.97
N LYS A 411 -15.32 16.60 21.28
CA LYS A 411 -15.85 16.56 22.65
C LYS A 411 -15.15 15.48 23.48
N PRO A 412 -15.07 15.65 24.82
CA PRO A 412 -14.67 14.57 25.72
C PRO A 412 -15.52 13.31 25.51
N VAL A 413 -14.87 12.15 25.35
CA VAL A 413 -15.56 10.86 25.22
C VAL A 413 -15.73 10.25 26.61
N GLU A 414 -16.98 10.17 27.07
CA GLU A 414 -17.35 9.55 28.35
C GLU A 414 -17.68 8.07 28.17
N LYS A 415 -18.13 7.70 26.98
CA LYS A 415 -18.53 6.35 26.65
C LYS A 415 -18.30 6.07 25.17
N LEU A 416 -17.75 4.90 24.84
CA LEU A 416 -17.70 4.43 23.47
C LEU A 416 -18.14 2.96 23.36
N ARG A 417 -18.68 2.60 22.21
CA ARG A 417 -19.07 1.23 21.88
C ARG A 417 -18.51 0.82 20.53
N LEU A 418 -17.82 -0.31 20.49
CA LEU A 418 -17.43 -1.00 19.27
C LEU A 418 -18.45 -2.11 19.04
N THR A 419 -19.12 -2.13 17.89
CA THR A 419 -19.99 -3.24 17.46
C THR A 419 -19.40 -3.90 16.23
N PHE A 420 -19.19 -5.21 16.30
CA PHE A 420 -18.58 -5.99 15.22
C PHE A 420 -19.65 -6.34 14.18
N GLU A 421 -19.63 -5.68 13.02
CA GLU A 421 -20.65 -5.84 11.98
C GLU A 421 -20.29 -6.94 10.97
N GLU A 422 -19.00 -7.16 10.73
CA GLU A 422 -18.49 -8.23 9.88
C GLU A 422 -17.20 -8.80 10.49
N VAL A 423 -16.95 -10.10 10.25
CA VAL A 423 -15.80 -10.84 10.76
C VAL A 423 -15.11 -11.60 9.62
N TRP A 424 -13.78 -11.61 9.63
CA TRP A 424 -12.97 -12.51 8.81
C TRP A 424 -13.02 -13.90 9.45
N PRO A 425 -13.47 -14.95 8.73
CA PRO A 425 -13.71 -16.27 9.33
C PRO A 425 -12.41 -17.01 9.67
N GLY A 426 -12.31 -17.55 10.89
CA GLY A 426 -11.16 -18.37 11.28
C GLY A 426 -11.08 -19.66 10.47
N LYS A 427 -9.87 -20.19 10.28
CA LYS A 427 -9.67 -21.48 9.59
C LYS A 427 -10.19 -22.66 10.41
N LYS A 428 -10.26 -22.53 11.74
CA LYS A 428 -10.60 -23.62 12.66
C LYS A 428 -11.68 -23.27 13.67
N TYR A 429 -11.64 -22.05 14.20
CA TYR A 429 -12.52 -21.56 15.24
C TYR A 429 -13.31 -20.36 14.72
N GLU A 430 -14.58 -20.26 15.10
CA GLU A 430 -15.44 -19.15 14.69
C GLU A 430 -15.29 -17.94 15.62
N ASP A 431 -14.69 -18.14 16.81
CA ASP A 431 -14.61 -17.16 17.89
C ASP A 431 -13.88 -15.89 17.44
N LEU A 432 -14.55 -14.75 17.53
CA LEU A 432 -13.93 -13.45 17.25
C LEU A 432 -13.01 -13.03 18.39
N CYS A 433 -11.75 -12.76 18.06
CA CYS A 433 -10.73 -12.36 19.01
C CYS A 433 -10.18 -10.93 18.77
N LEU A 434 -9.75 -10.29 19.86
CA LEU A 434 -9.13 -8.96 19.86
C LEU A 434 -8.08 -8.88 20.98
N ARG A 435 -7.04 -8.05 20.79
CA ARG A 435 -5.98 -7.77 21.78
C ARG A 435 -5.61 -6.29 21.86
N ASN A 436 -4.93 -5.90 22.93
CA ASN A 436 -4.20 -4.62 23.05
C ASN A 436 -5.02 -3.37 22.66
N LEU A 437 -6.25 -3.25 23.15
CA LEU A 437 -7.11 -2.11 22.84
C LEU A 437 -6.62 -0.85 23.56
N ARG A 438 -6.36 0.23 22.82
CA ARG A 438 -5.81 1.48 23.37
C ARG A 438 -6.58 2.70 22.88
N LEU A 439 -6.81 3.64 23.80
CA LEU A 439 -7.34 4.96 23.48
C LEU A 439 -6.19 5.94 23.30
N HIS A 440 -6.27 6.79 22.27
CA HIS A 440 -5.24 7.78 21.98
C HIS A 440 -5.79 9.19 22.21
N VAL A 441 -5.08 9.98 23.00
CA VAL A 441 -5.40 11.39 23.24
C VAL A 441 -4.22 12.28 22.84
N ALA A 442 -4.52 13.48 22.34
CA ALA A 442 -3.48 14.47 22.05
C ALA A 442 -2.83 14.99 23.35
N LEU A 443 -1.56 15.35 23.26
CA LEU A 443 -0.84 16.03 24.33
C LEU A 443 -0.56 17.48 23.92
N ASP A 444 -0.89 18.41 24.82
CA ASP A 444 -0.68 19.85 24.60
C ASP A 444 0.81 20.24 24.58
N LYS A 445 1.66 19.39 25.16
CA LYS A 445 3.10 19.62 25.29
C LYS A 445 3.84 18.32 25.04
N LYS A 446 5.08 18.46 24.58
CA LYS A 446 6.03 17.34 24.52
C LYS A 446 6.14 16.69 25.91
N PRO A 447 5.91 15.38 26.05
CA PRO A 447 6.10 14.67 27.30
C PRO A 447 7.60 14.56 27.64
N GLU A 448 7.90 14.43 28.94
CA GLU A 448 9.24 14.09 29.37
C GLU A 448 9.50 12.60 29.12
N VAL A 449 10.08 12.31 27.95
CA VAL A 449 10.51 10.97 27.56
C VAL A 449 12.01 10.81 27.79
N GLN A 450 12.40 9.67 28.35
CA GLN A 450 13.79 9.24 28.46
C GLN A 450 13.90 8.06 27.51
N PRO A 451 14.55 8.20 26.35
CA PRO A 451 14.66 7.11 25.41
C PRO A 451 15.43 5.95 26.05
N ALA A 452 15.03 4.73 25.72
CA ALA A 452 15.85 3.55 25.95
C ALA A 452 17.23 3.77 25.30
N ARG A 453 18.28 3.37 26.01
CA ARG A 453 19.68 3.57 25.60
C ARG A 453 20.23 2.36 24.90
#